data_AF-A0AAE1PM72-F1
#
_entry.id   AF-A0AAE1PM72-F1
#
_cell.length_a   1.000
_cell.length_b   1.000
_cell.length_c   1.000
_cell.angle_alpha   90.00
_cell.angle_beta   90.00
_cell.angle_gamma   90.00
#
_symmetry.space_group_name_H-M   'P 1'
#
loop_
_entity.id
_entity.type
_entity.pdbx_description
1 polymer ?
#
loop_
_entity_poly.entity_id
_entity_poly.type
_entity_poly.pdbx_seq_one_letter_code
_entity_poly.pdbx_strand_id
1 'polypeptide(L)' 'MEDTRTYFLFPDVLCLLTWVVDCYRLPLDNLNLRPVIGVLAQHPPDNRLVDLEDHNFTSYIAASYVKHLESVRARVVPIL' A
#
# COMPACT_ATOMS: atom_id res chain seq x y z
N MET A 1 5.33 -2.69 59.80
CA MET A 1 6.35 -2.64 58.75
C MET A 1 5.64 -2.95 57.45
N GLU A 2 5.32 -1.88 56.74
CA GLU A 2 4.69 -1.91 55.42
C GLU A 2 5.57 -2.64 54.41
N ASP A 3 4.96 -3.33 53.44
CA ASP A 3 5.50 -3.29 52.08
C ASP A 3 4.37 -3.39 51.05
N THR A 4 3.94 -2.21 50.64
CA THR A 4 2.94 -1.94 49.61
C THR A 4 3.67 -1.85 48.27
N ARG A 5 4.04 -2.98 47.65
CA ARG A 5 4.80 -3.00 46.38
C ARG A 5 4.08 -3.72 45.23
N THR A 6 2.82 -3.36 44.99
CA THR A 6 2.02 -3.96 43.90
C THR A 6 1.25 -2.94 43.06
N TYR A 7 1.75 -1.71 42.89
CA TYR A 7 0.98 -0.62 42.24
C TYR A 7 1.76 0.28 41.27
N PHE A 8 2.82 -0.20 40.60
CA PHE A 8 3.65 0.66 39.72
C PHE A 8 3.86 0.19 38.27
N LEU A 9 3.05 -0.74 37.75
CA LEU A 9 3.13 -1.21 36.35
C LEU A 9 1.77 -1.15 35.62
N PHE A 10 1.06 -0.02 35.67
CA PHE A 10 -0.21 0.15 34.94
C PHE A 10 -0.37 1.39 34.03
N PRO A 11 0.52 2.42 33.97
CA PRO A 11 0.30 3.52 33.03
C PRO A 11 0.77 3.21 31.60
N ASP A 12 1.82 2.39 31.41
CA ASP A 12 2.41 2.17 30.08
C ASP A 12 1.56 1.25 29.18
N VAL A 13 0.91 0.24 29.75
CA VAL A 13 0.11 -0.74 28.99
C VAL A 13 -1.25 -0.16 28.57
N LEU A 14 -1.87 0.66 29.44
CA LEU A 14 -3.13 1.31 29.13
C LEU A 14 -2.95 2.38 28.05
N CYS A 15 -1.83 3.11 28.08
CA CYS A 15 -1.47 4.10 27.08
C CYS A 15 -1.34 3.44 25.69
N LEU A 16 -0.61 2.32 25.58
CA LEU A 16 -0.47 1.58 24.32
C LEU A 16 -1.81 1.07 23.77
N LEU A 17 -2.73 0.64 24.63
CA LEU A 17 -4.07 0.22 24.20
C LEU A 17 -4.91 1.39 23.69
N THR A 18 -4.82 2.58 24.28
CA THR A 18 -5.56 3.76 23.80
C THR A 18 -5.06 4.27 22.45
N TRP A 19 -3.75 4.21 22.17
CA TRP A 19 -3.20 4.58 20.84
C TRP A 19 -3.68 3.65 19.73
N VAL A 20 -3.87 2.35 20.02
CA VAL A 20 -4.35 1.39 19.03
C VAL A 20 -5.83 1.61 18.70
N VAL A 21 -6.64 2.03 19.68
CA VAL A 21 -8.09 2.17 19.52
C VAL A 21 -8.47 3.41 18.70
N ASP A 22 -7.69 4.49 18.74
CA ASP A 22 -7.96 5.71 17.96
C ASP A 22 -7.68 5.59 16.45
N CYS A 23 -6.93 4.59 16.00
CA CYS A 23 -6.67 4.39 14.56
C CYS A 23 -7.89 3.87 13.77
N TYR A 24 -8.92 3.31 14.44
CA TYR A 24 -10.00 2.60 13.75
C TYR A 24 -11.23 3.43 13.46
N ARG A 25 -11.27 4.71 13.84
CA ARG A 25 -12.45 5.56 13.64
C ARG A 25 -12.35 6.39 12.36
N LEU A 26 -12.12 5.73 11.24
CA LEU A 26 -12.30 6.32 9.91
C LEU A 26 -13.79 6.29 9.55
N PRO A 27 -14.39 7.42 9.15
CA PRO A 27 -15.79 7.46 8.74
C PRO A 27 -16.00 6.60 7.49
N LEU A 28 -16.81 5.56 7.63
CA LEU A 28 -17.09 4.54 6.60
C LEU A 28 -18.02 5.02 5.47
N ASP A 29 -18.62 6.19 5.60
CA ASP A 29 -19.74 6.60 4.74
C ASP A 29 -19.34 6.98 3.31
N ASN A 30 -18.04 7.07 3.00
CA ASN A 30 -17.55 7.38 1.65
C ASN A 30 -16.24 6.64 1.30
N LEU A 31 -16.16 5.36 1.65
CA LEU A 31 -14.98 4.55 1.34
C LEU A 31 -15.13 3.82 0.00
N ASN A 32 -14.23 4.07 -0.94
CA ASN A 32 -14.13 3.29 -2.16
C ASN A 32 -13.44 1.94 -1.88
N LEU A 33 -14.24 0.89 -1.67
CA LEU A 33 -13.75 -0.48 -1.41
C LEU A 33 -13.16 -1.19 -2.64
N ARG A 34 -13.28 -0.60 -3.84
CA ARG A 34 -12.79 -1.19 -5.10
C ARG A 34 -12.00 -0.15 -5.89
N PRO A 35 -10.84 0.29 -5.38
CA PRO A 35 -10.04 1.32 -6.01
C PRO A 35 -9.54 0.87 -7.39
N VAL A 36 -9.53 1.84 -8.30
CA VAL A 36 -8.97 1.69 -9.65
C VAL A 36 -7.84 2.71 -9.76
N ILE A 37 -6.63 2.23 -10.02
CA ILE A 37 -5.40 3.04 -10.02
C ILE A 37 -4.81 3.02 -11.43
N GLY A 38 -4.54 4.21 -11.96
CA GLY A 38 -3.87 4.39 -13.24
C GLY A 38 -2.35 4.26 -13.09
N VAL A 39 -1.70 3.48 -13.95
CA VAL A 39 -0.24 3.37 -14.02
C VAL A 39 0.23 3.91 -15.36
N LEU A 40 1.07 4.94 -15.33
CA LEU A 40 1.64 5.56 -16.52
C LEU A 40 2.62 4.60 -17.20
N ALA A 41 2.41 4.38 -18.49
CA ALA A 41 3.40 3.76 -19.35
C ALA A 41 4.48 4.76 -19.73
N GLN A 42 5.69 4.27 -19.92
CA GLN A 42 6.85 5.08 -20.30
C GLN A 42 7.41 4.57 -21.62
N HIS A 43 8.07 5.46 -22.36
CA HIS A 43 8.81 5.05 -23.54
C HIS A 43 9.91 4.08 -23.11
N PRO A 44 9.96 2.87 -23.70
CA PRO A 44 10.97 1.90 -23.38
C PRO A 44 12.36 2.41 -23.77
N PRO A 45 13.42 2.09 -23.00
CA PRO A 45 14.77 2.46 -23.38
C PRO A 45 15.23 1.60 -24.57
N ASP A 46 15.86 2.25 -25.57
CA ASP A 46 16.29 1.68 -26.85
C ASP A 46 17.06 0.36 -26.73
N ASN A 47 17.77 0.17 -25.63
CA ASN A 47 18.68 -0.95 -25.39
C ASN A 47 18.05 -2.18 -24.71
N ARG A 48 16.76 -2.15 -24.32
CA ARG A 48 16.09 -3.28 -23.62
C ARG A 48 15.00 -3.96 -24.44
N LEU A 49 14.74 -3.50 -25.66
CA LEU A 49 13.74 -4.09 -26.56
C LEU A 49 14.34 -4.84 -27.76
N VAL A 50 15.65 -5.10 -27.76
CA VAL A 50 16.33 -5.80 -28.86
C VAL A 50 15.73 -7.20 -29.12
N ASP A 51 15.16 -7.85 -28.11
CA ASP A 51 14.48 -9.15 -28.27
C ASP A 51 12.99 -9.04 -28.68
N LEU A 52 12.48 -7.82 -28.89
CA LEU A 52 11.08 -7.52 -29.25
C LEU A 52 10.98 -6.91 -30.66
N GLU A 53 11.99 -7.18 -31.51
CA GLU A 53 12.16 -6.66 -32.87
C GLU A 53 10.93 -6.80 -33.79
N ASP A 54 10.03 -7.75 -33.52
CA ASP A 54 8.81 -7.98 -34.32
C ASP A 54 7.55 -7.23 -33.83
N HIS A 55 7.66 -6.39 -32.81
CA HIS A 55 6.51 -5.69 -32.23
C HIS A 55 6.83 -4.21 -31.95
N ASN A 56 6.07 -3.30 -32.58
CA ASN A 56 6.20 -1.86 -32.44
C ASN A 56 5.64 -1.38 -31.07
N PHE A 57 6.37 -1.66 -29.99
CA PHE A 57 6.03 -1.22 -28.63
C PHE A 57 6.48 0.23 -28.42
N THR A 58 5.53 1.15 -28.33
CA THR A 58 5.81 2.57 -28.05
C THR A 58 5.91 2.90 -26.56
N SER A 59 5.32 2.06 -25.72
CA SER A 59 5.24 2.27 -24.27
C SER A 59 5.28 0.95 -23.48
N TYR A 60 5.82 1.01 -22.26
CA TYR A 60 6.06 -0.13 -21.38
C TYR A 60 5.70 0.18 -19.92
N ILE A 61 5.20 -0.83 -19.21
CA ILE A 61 4.97 -0.79 -17.75
C ILE A 61 5.65 -2.00 -17.12
N ALA A 62 6.44 -1.75 -16.07
CA ALA A 62 7.06 -2.83 -15.30
C ALA A 62 5.99 -3.62 -14.53
N ALA A 63 6.01 -4.95 -14.67
CA ALA A 63 5.07 -5.85 -14.00
C ALA A 63 5.12 -5.76 -12.45
N SER A 64 6.23 -5.25 -11.88
CA SER A 64 6.35 -5.01 -10.45
C SER A 64 5.33 -4.00 -9.91
N TYR A 65 5.02 -2.95 -10.68
CA TYR A 65 4.00 -1.97 -10.28
C TYR A 65 2.61 -2.59 -10.23
N VAL A 66 2.27 -3.40 -11.23
CA VAL A 66 0.98 -4.10 -11.29
C VAL A 66 0.85 -5.07 -10.12
N LYS A 67 1.86 -5.92 -9.89
CA LYS A 67 1.86 -6.89 -8.78
C LYS A 67 1.76 -6.22 -7.41
N HIS A 68 2.43 -5.08 -7.24
CA HIS A 68 2.35 -4.32 -5.99
C HIS A 68 0.93 -3.81 -5.73
N LEU A 69 0.27 -3.23 -6.75
CA LEU A 69 -1.10 -2.73 -6.62
C LEU A 69 -2.15 -3.85 -6.48
N GLU A 70 -1.95 -4.97 -7.17
CA GLU A 70 -2.81 -6.15 -7.03
C GLU A 70 -2.69 -6.77 -5.62
N SER A 71 -1.50 -6.71 -5.00
CA SER A 71 -1.30 -7.21 -3.62
C SER A 71 -2.17 -6.49 -2.58
N VAL A 72 -2.53 -5.23 -2.84
CA VAL A 72 -3.44 -4.43 -1.99
C VAL A 72 -4.89 -4.45 -2.46
N ARG A 73 -5.26 -5.40 -3.33
CA ARG A 73 -6.61 -5.56 -3.92
C ARG A 73 -7.10 -4.35 -4.75
N ALA A 74 -6.18 -3.58 -5.31
CA ALA A 74 -6.54 -2.57 -6.30
C ALA A 74 -6.64 -3.16 -7.71
N ARG A 75 -7.46 -2.55 -8.57
CA ARG A 75 -7.45 -2.81 -10.01
C ARG A 75 -6.55 -1.80 -10.71
N VAL A 76 -5.82 -2.26 -11.72
CA VAL A 76 -4.85 -1.43 -12.44
C VAL A 76 -5.37 -1.11 -13.84
N VAL A 77 -5.27 0.16 -14.24
CA VAL A 77 -5.55 0.63 -15.60
C VAL A 77 -4.26 1.21 -16.19
N PRO A 78 -3.79 0.71 -17.35
CA PRO A 78 -2.64 1.31 -18.02
C PRO A 78 -3.04 2.65 -18.65
N ILE A 79 -2.17 3.64 -18.49
CA ILE A 79 -2.28 4.94 -19.17
C ILE A 79 -1.16 5.00 -20.21
N LEU A 80 -1.53 5.07 -21.48
CA LEU A 80 -0.63 4.93 -22.63
C LEU A 80 -0.33 6.28 -23.28
#